data_AF-K2F1F7-F1
#
_entry.id   AF-K2F1F7-F1
#
_cell.length_a   1.000
_cell.length_b   1.000
_cell.length_c   1.000
_cell.angle_alpha   90.00
_cell.angle_beta   90.00
_cell.angle_gamma   90.00
#
_symmetry.space_group_name_H-M   'P 1'
#
loop_
_entity.id
_entity.type
_entity.pdbx_description
1 polymer ?
#
loop_
_entity_poly.entity_id
_entity_poly.type
_entity_poly.pdbx_seq_one_letter_code
_entity_poly.pdbx_strand_id
1 'polypeptide(L)'
;MPAFAPNSENLKRFGLSLTLGGGETTLLNLTSAYSVLATGGLKHEVSSIGDITDFRGKNVFKKVRIQEKRVFSPEVSFLLSHILSDNNARMEEFGPNSYLNVPGKTVAVKTGTTDDKRDNWTVGYTKSITVGVWVGNNDNSKMNPKIASGATGASPIWYRIMRELLKKYDDGIMDKPDKVKALTIDAFLGGLPKDGYPTRSEYYIEGSEPKDISPWYKKIKISKANGKLANEVEIKSGNYEEKDFIVIFESDPVSTDGKNRWQEAINAWAGQQDDKFKPPTETSDASSDSVIVSIKSPSNQTTVTSGNLNIKAKIVSLDKLKSVKIKLNGEEIKSWNEDKKDIDETISLTEEKVYELQIIAVNEKDKQGDSTIKFGFNKPWDYAAPTPTLTITPIPTPE
;
A
#
# COMPACT_ATOMS: atom_id res chain seq x y z
N MET A 1 -36.54 -10.23 11.55
CA MET A 1 -35.74 -9.02 11.83
C MET A 1 -35.38 -8.39 10.50
N PRO A 2 -35.50 -7.07 10.31
CA PRO A 2 -34.96 -6.45 9.11
C PRO A 2 -33.47 -6.74 9.05
N ALA A 3 -33.01 -7.30 7.93
CA ALA A 3 -31.59 -7.58 7.72
C ALA A 3 -30.85 -6.24 7.63
N PHE A 4 -29.74 -6.08 8.35
CA PHE A 4 -28.79 -4.96 8.19
C PHE A 4 -28.02 -5.03 6.86
N ALA A 5 -28.59 -5.68 5.84
CA ALA A 5 -27.98 -5.81 4.53
C ALA A 5 -27.83 -4.43 3.88
N PRO A 6 -26.76 -4.19 3.11
CA PRO A 6 -26.54 -2.90 2.46
C PRO A 6 -27.51 -2.70 1.29
N ASN A 7 -28.75 -2.31 1.60
CA ASN A 7 -29.78 -1.89 0.65
C ASN A 7 -30.00 -0.38 0.74
N SER A 8 -30.69 0.21 -0.25
CA SER A 8 -30.90 1.66 -0.32
C SER A 8 -31.57 2.26 0.92
N GLU A 9 -32.47 1.52 1.57
CA GLU A 9 -33.15 1.96 2.79
C GLU A 9 -32.17 2.02 3.98
N ASN A 10 -31.38 0.96 4.19
CA ASN A 10 -30.39 0.89 5.25
C ASN A 10 -29.23 1.87 5.03
N LEU A 11 -28.79 2.07 3.79
CA LEU A 11 -27.78 3.07 3.45
C LEU A 11 -28.30 4.48 3.75
N LYS A 12 -29.57 4.78 3.47
CA LYS A 12 -30.19 6.07 3.83
C LYS A 12 -30.35 6.22 5.35
N ARG A 13 -30.64 5.13 6.05
CA ARG A 13 -30.90 5.12 7.50
C ARG A 13 -29.62 5.27 8.33
N PHE A 14 -28.58 4.50 8.03
CA PHE A 14 -27.35 4.47 8.82
C PHE A 14 -26.23 5.27 8.18
N GLY A 15 -26.15 5.29 6.85
CA GLY A 15 -25.09 5.96 6.12
C GLY A 15 -23.68 5.57 6.58
N LEU A 16 -22.75 6.50 6.47
CA LEU A 16 -21.36 6.32 6.89
C LEU A 16 -21.20 6.22 8.41
N SER A 17 -22.15 6.72 9.20
CA SER A 17 -22.06 6.70 10.66
C SER A 17 -22.34 5.34 11.29
N LEU A 18 -22.69 4.32 10.48
CA LEU A 18 -22.85 2.95 10.98
C LEU A 18 -21.60 2.44 11.70
N THR A 19 -20.41 2.77 11.19
CA THR A 19 -19.11 2.41 11.80
C THR A 19 -18.85 3.12 13.12
N LEU A 20 -19.56 4.22 13.39
CA LEU A 20 -19.50 5.01 14.63
C LEU A 20 -20.67 4.72 15.58
N GLY A 21 -21.52 3.74 15.26
CA GLY A 21 -22.66 3.35 16.11
C GLY A 21 -23.97 4.07 15.80
N GLY A 22 -24.17 4.56 14.57
CA GLY A 22 -25.44 5.16 14.12
C GLY A 22 -26.65 4.22 14.06
N GLY A 23 -26.51 2.96 14.49
CA GLY A 23 -27.58 1.97 14.56
C GLY A 23 -27.94 1.59 15.99
N GLU A 24 -29.24 1.59 16.30
CA GLU A 24 -29.76 1.27 17.63
C GLU A 24 -29.79 -0.26 17.88
N THR A 25 -29.53 -0.67 19.12
CA THR A 25 -29.67 -2.06 19.56
C THR A 25 -29.89 -2.14 21.07
N THR A 26 -30.26 -3.32 21.58
CA THR A 26 -30.39 -3.56 23.01
C THR A 26 -29.04 -3.96 23.62
N LEU A 27 -28.86 -3.72 24.92
CA LEU A 27 -27.68 -4.17 25.66
C LEU A 27 -27.47 -5.69 25.55
N LEU A 28 -28.55 -6.46 25.60
CA LEU A 28 -28.48 -7.92 25.49
C LEU A 28 -27.98 -8.37 24.11
N ASN A 29 -28.46 -7.72 23.04
CA ASN A 29 -28.02 -8.03 21.67
C ASN A 29 -26.54 -7.68 21.47
N LEU A 30 -26.11 -6.50 21.96
CA LEU A 30 -24.71 -6.09 21.84
C LEU A 30 -23.79 -7.00 22.65
N THR A 31 -24.16 -7.31 23.89
CA THR A 31 -23.40 -8.25 24.75
C THR A 31 -23.31 -9.63 24.11
N SER A 32 -24.42 -10.12 23.54
CA SER A 32 -24.44 -11.39 22.78
C SER A 32 -23.52 -11.33 21.55
N ALA A 33 -23.46 -10.22 20.83
CA ALA A 33 -22.56 -10.06 19.69
C ALA A 33 -21.08 -10.15 20.11
N TYR A 34 -20.69 -9.51 21.22
CA TYR A 34 -19.32 -9.63 21.76
C TYR A 34 -19.01 -11.03 22.26
N SER A 35 -20.01 -11.76 22.79
CA SER A 35 -19.81 -13.15 23.22
C SER A 35 -19.41 -14.08 22.06
N VAL A 36 -19.77 -13.74 20.82
CA VAL A 36 -19.33 -14.47 19.62
C VAL A 36 -17.80 -14.40 19.46
N LEU A 37 -17.18 -13.27 19.80
CA LEU A 37 -15.71 -13.15 19.77
C LEU A 37 -15.07 -13.97 20.90
N ALA A 38 -15.66 -13.89 22.10
CA ALA A 38 -15.22 -14.66 23.28
C ALA A 38 -15.19 -16.18 23.02
N THR A 39 -16.12 -16.68 22.21
CA THR A 39 -16.27 -18.11 21.89
C THR A 39 -15.62 -18.51 20.56
N GLY A 40 -14.66 -17.74 20.06
CA GLY A 40 -13.94 -18.07 18.82
C GLY A 40 -14.82 -18.12 17.57
N GLY A 41 -15.84 -17.28 17.53
CA GLY A 41 -16.71 -17.05 16.39
C GLY A 41 -18.03 -17.81 16.44
N LEU A 42 -18.34 -18.50 17.54
CA LEU A 42 -19.55 -19.30 17.70
C LEU A 42 -20.67 -18.52 18.39
N LYS A 43 -21.78 -18.33 17.69
CA LYS A 43 -22.97 -17.74 18.29
C LYS A 43 -23.74 -18.79 19.08
N HIS A 44 -23.93 -18.52 20.36
CA HIS A 44 -24.86 -19.24 21.23
C HIS A 44 -26.15 -18.44 21.42
N GLU A 45 -27.26 -19.14 21.54
CA GLU A 45 -28.51 -18.50 21.92
C GLU A 45 -28.50 -18.11 23.40
N VAL A 46 -28.81 -16.83 23.65
CA VAL A 46 -29.00 -16.30 25.00
C VAL A 46 -30.27 -16.90 25.60
N SER A 47 -30.15 -17.49 26.79
CA SER A 47 -31.30 -17.90 27.60
C SER A 47 -31.00 -17.68 29.06
N SER A 48 -31.97 -17.16 29.80
CA SER A 48 -31.96 -17.09 31.26
C SER A 48 -32.48 -18.36 31.92
N ILE A 49 -33.17 -19.23 31.16
CA ILE A 49 -33.79 -20.46 31.66
C ILE A 49 -33.01 -21.67 31.11
N GLY A 50 -32.49 -22.49 32.03
CA GLY A 50 -31.81 -23.75 31.71
C GLY A 50 -32.78 -24.92 31.68
N ASP A 51 -33.35 -25.23 32.86
CA ASP A 51 -34.30 -26.32 33.07
C ASP A 51 -35.48 -25.83 33.92
N ILE A 52 -36.68 -26.33 33.65
CA ILE A 52 -37.86 -26.18 34.51
C ILE A 52 -38.33 -27.59 34.89
N THR A 53 -38.51 -27.83 36.18
CA THR A 53 -39.02 -29.09 36.72
C THR A 53 -40.36 -28.88 37.42
N ASP A 54 -41.26 -29.86 37.33
CA ASP A 54 -42.46 -29.89 38.16
C ASP A 54 -42.16 -30.31 39.61
N PHE A 55 -43.18 -30.29 40.46
CA PHE A 55 -43.08 -30.67 41.88
C PHE A 55 -42.67 -32.14 42.12
N ARG A 56 -42.77 -33.00 41.09
CA ARG A 56 -42.36 -34.41 41.14
C ARG A 56 -40.94 -34.61 40.59
N GLY A 57 -40.25 -33.54 40.24
CA GLY A 57 -38.92 -33.57 39.64
C GLY A 57 -38.91 -33.92 38.14
N LYS A 58 -40.07 -33.97 37.47
CA LYS A 58 -40.12 -34.19 36.02
C LYS A 58 -39.73 -32.91 35.31
N ASN A 59 -38.73 -33.02 34.42
CA ASN A 59 -38.33 -31.90 33.57
C ASN A 59 -39.45 -31.59 32.56
N VAL A 60 -40.05 -30.40 32.68
CA VAL A 60 -41.12 -29.90 31.79
C VAL A 60 -40.58 -28.99 30.70
N PHE A 61 -39.38 -28.45 30.89
CA PHE A 61 -38.63 -27.73 29.87
C PHE A 61 -37.14 -27.93 30.11
N LYS A 62 -36.44 -28.38 29.08
CA LYS A 62 -34.99 -28.43 29.03
C LYS A 62 -34.54 -27.62 27.84
N LYS A 63 -33.65 -26.66 28.07
CA LYS A 63 -33.04 -25.93 26.95
C LYS A 63 -32.30 -26.93 26.07
N VAL A 64 -32.81 -27.12 24.86
CA VAL A 64 -32.08 -27.85 23.81
C VAL A 64 -30.89 -26.98 23.44
N ARG A 65 -29.68 -27.55 23.47
CA ARG A 65 -28.51 -26.89 22.88
C ARG A 65 -28.77 -26.76 21.38
N ILE A 66 -29.26 -25.60 20.94
CA ILE A 66 -29.43 -25.30 19.52
C ILE A 66 -28.04 -25.30 18.85
N GLN A 67 -28.00 -25.72 17.58
CA GLN A 67 -26.80 -25.74 16.76
C GLN A 67 -26.01 -24.44 16.87
N GLU A 68 -24.74 -24.57 17.25
CA GLU A 68 -23.79 -23.47 17.26
C GLU A 68 -23.67 -22.90 15.85
N LYS A 69 -24.00 -21.61 15.68
CA LYS A 69 -23.83 -20.95 14.39
C LYS A 69 -22.46 -20.27 14.37
N ARG A 70 -21.58 -20.71 13.48
CA ARG A 70 -20.32 -20.01 13.20
C ARG A 70 -20.60 -18.71 12.45
N VAL A 71 -20.23 -17.58 13.05
CA VAL A 71 -20.34 -16.23 12.49
C VAL A 71 -18.97 -15.73 12.02
N PHE A 72 -17.93 -16.00 12.81
CA PHE A 72 -16.54 -15.70 12.46
C PHE A 72 -15.68 -16.97 12.46
N SER A 73 -14.59 -16.94 11.70
CA SER A 73 -13.56 -17.96 11.85
C SER A 73 -12.81 -17.75 13.18
N PRO A 74 -12.21 -18.81 13.76
CA PRO A 74 -11.37 -18.69 14.94
C PRO A 74 -10.25 -17.66 14.77
N GLU A 75 -9.67 -17.55 13.57
CA GLU A 75 -8.59 -16.62 13.24
C GLU A 75 -9.06 -15.16 13.33
N VAL A 76 -10.20 -14.82 12.75
CA VAL A 76 -10.78 -13.47 12.84
C VAL A 76 -11.13 -13.13 14.28
N SER A 77 -11.76 -14.07 15.02
CA SER A 77 -12.10 -13.87 16.43
C SER A 77 -10.87 -13.68 17.30
N PHE A 78 -9.79 -14.42 17.06
CA PHE A 78 -8.52 -14.26 17.76
C PHE A 78 -7.93 -12.87 17.49
N LEU A 79 -7.81 -12.45 16.23
CA LEU A 79 -7.24 -11.14 15.90
C LEU A 79 -8.02 -9.99 16.56
N LEU A 80 -9.35 -10.02 16.48
CA LEU A 80 -10.20 -9.02 17.13
C LEU A 80 -10.06 -9.05 18.66
N SER A 81 -10.00 -10.24 19.25
CA SER A 81 -9.81 -10.38 20.71
C SER A 81 -8.43 -9.88 21.14
N HIS A 82 -7.39 -10.16 20.36
CA HIS A 82 -6.02 -9.70 20.61
C HIS A 82 -5.96 -8.17 20.60
N ILE A 83 -6.47 -7.53 19.54
CA ILE A 83 -6.58 -6.06 19.45
C ILE A 83 -7.34 -5.49 20.64
N LEU A 84 -8.50 -6.06 20.97
CA LEU A 84 -9.33 -5.59 22.08
C LEU A 84 -8.73 -5.91 23.47
N SER A 85 -7.71 -6.76 23.56
CA SER A 85 -7.02 -7.08 24.81
C SER A 85 -5.74 -6.25 25.03
N ASP A 86 -5.21 -5.62 23.98
CA ASP A 86 -3.99 -4.84 24.04
C ASP A 86 -4.20 -3.49 24.76
N ASN A 87 -3.65 -3.39 25.99
CA ASN A 87 -3.68 -2.16 26.76
C ASN A 87 -2.71 -1.11 26.23
N ASN A 88 -1.58 -1.51 25.64
CA ASN A 88 -0.61 -0.56 25.08
C ASN A 88 -1.25 0.20 23.91
N ALA A 89 -2.01 -0.50 23.07
CA ALA A 89 -2.73 0.12 21.95
C ALA A 89 -3.77 1.18 22.38
N ARG A 90 -4.22 1.19 23.64
CA ARG A 90 -5.23 2.14 24.15
C ARG A 90 -4.67 3.15 25.16
N MET A 91 -3.37 3.07 25.47
CA MET A 91 -2.73 3.86 26.53
C MET A 91 -2.75 5.36 26.27
N GLU A 92 -2.62 5.80 25.01
CA GLU A 92 -2.61 7.23 24.68
C GLU A 92 -3.92 7.93 25.06
N GLU A 93 -5.05 7.24 24.90
CA GLU A 93 -6.38 7.77 25.21
C GLU A 93 -6.76 7.61 26.69
N PHE A 94 -6.51 6.43 27.28
CA PHE A 94 -7.05 6.09 28.60
C PHE A 94 -6.02 6.06 29.73
N GLY A 95 -4.73 6.08 29.39
CA GLY A 95 -3.62 5.83 30.32
C GLY A 95 -3.46 4.34 30.69
N PRO A 96 -2.30 3.96 31.26
CA PRO A 96 -1.95 2.56 31.54
C PRO A 96 -2.81 1.91 32.63
N ASN A 97 -3.39 2.71 33.54
CA ASN A 97 -4.14 2.24 34.72
C ASN A 97 -5.63 2.58 34.63
N SER A 98 -6.18 2.66 33.42
CA SER A 98 -7.61 2.93 33.22
C SER A 98 -8.50 1.82 33.77
N TYR A 99 -9.79 2.10 33.94
CA TYR A 99 -10.80 1.08 34.29
C TYR A 99 -10.98 -0.02 33.23
N LEU A 100 -10.33 0.10 32.07
CA LEU A 100 -10.32 -0.91 31.01
C LEU A 100 -9.21 -1.97 31.24
N ASN A 101 -8.30 -1.71 32.18
CA ASN A 101 -7.21 -2.62 32.54
C ASN A 101 -7.50 -3.28 33.90
N VAL A 102 -7.71 -4.59 33.90
CA VAL A 102 -7.92 -5.36 35.14
C VAL A 102 -6.56 -5.94 35.60
N PRO A 103 -6.00 -5.50 36.73
CA PRO A 103 -4.64 -5.87 37.12
C PRO A 103 -4.42 -7.39 37.20
N GLY A 104 -3.36 -7.86 36.55
CA GLY A 104 -2.98 -9.28 36.54
C GLY A 104 -3.92 -10.19 35.74
N LYS A 105 -4.79 -9.61 34.91
CA LYS A 105 -5.78 -10.33 34.11
C LYS A 105 -5.72 -9.89 32.66
N THR A 106 -5.96 -10.82 31.74
CA THR A 106 -6.12 -10.52 30.32
C THR A 106 -7.60 -10.45 29.97
N VAL A 107 -8.05 -9.27 29.54
CA VAL A 107 -9.46 -8.99 29.20
C VAL A 107 -9.53 -8.25 27.87
N ALA A 108 -10.46 -8.64 26.99
CA ALA A 108 -10.79 -7.88 25.80
C ALA A 108 -11.90 -6.88 26.12
N VAL A 109 -11.79 -5.62 25.71
CA VAL A 109 -12.79 -4.59 26.08
C VAL A 109 -12.88 -3.47 25.06
N LYS A 110 -14.11 -2.99 24.86
CA LYS A 110 -14.40 -1.80 24.04
C LYS A 110 -15.41 -0.88 24.72
N THR A 111 -15.15 0.41 24.59
CA THR A 111 -16.03 1.49 25.04
C THR A 111 -16.88 2.02 23.89
N GLY A 112 -18.03 2.63 24.20
CA GLY A 112 -18.87 3.35 23.24
C GLY A 112 -19.47 4.60 23.89
N THR A 113 -19.55 5.70 23.15
CA THR A 113 -20.16 6.95 23.63
C THR A 113 -20.82 7.64 22.45
N THR A 114 -22.11 7.96 22.56
CA THR A 114 -22.80 8.69 21.50
C THR A 114 -22.34 10.14 21.44
N ASP A 115 -22.35 10.75 20.25
CA ASP A 115 -21.94 12.15 20.06
C ASP A 115 -22.74 13.08 20.95
N ASP A 116 -24.04 12.82 21.02
CA ASP A 116 -25.03 13.57 21.79
C ASP A 116 -24.99 13.25 23.31
N LYS A 117 -24.09 12.37 23.76
CA LYS A 117 -23.84 12.02 25.16
C LYS A 117 -25.08 11.46 25.87
N ARG A 118 -25.90 10.71 25.15
CA ARG A 118 -27.10 10.02 25.68
C ARG A 118 -26.79 8.62 26.18
N ASP A 119 -25.80 7.98 25.55
CA ASP A 119 -25.43 6.60 25.82
C ASP A 119 -23.95 6.48 26.09
N ASN A 120 -23.63 5.70 27.10
CA ASN A 120 -22.27 5.34 27.46
C ASN A 120 -22.19 3.83 27.72
N TRP A 121 -21.29 3.15 27.01
CA TRP A 121 -21.20 1.71 26.94
C TRP A 121 -19.80 1.22 27.27
N THR A 122 -19.73 0.09 27.97
CA THR A 122 -18.51 -0.71 28.09
C THR A 122 -18.87 -2.17 27.95
N VAL A 123 -18.31 -2.83 26.93
CA VAL A 123 -18.50 -4.27 26.71
C VAL A 123 -17.13 -4.93 26.68
N GLY A 124 -16.95 -5.93 27.52
CA GLY A 124 -15.70 -6.66 27.60
C GLY A 124 -15.89 -8.11 28.03
N TYR A 125 -14.89 -8.91 27.75
CA TYR A 125 -14.98 -10.36 27.84
C TYR A 125 -13.62 -11.02 28.07
N THR A 126 -13.71 -12.28 28.50
CA THR A 126 -12.65 -13.29 28.45
C THR A 126 -13.20 -14.49 27.65
N LYS A 127 -12.41 -15.53 27.46
CA LYS A 127 -12.88 -16.79 26.87
C LYS A 127 -14.02 -17.47 27.67
N SER A 128 -14.26 -17.05 28.92
CA SER A 128 -15.24 -17.67 29.82
C SER A 128 -16.48 -16.82 30.08
N ILE A 129 -16.38 -15.49 30.03
CA ILE A 129 -17.47 -14.57 30.38
C ILE A 129 -17.51 -13.34 29.46
N THR A 130 -18.69 -12.78 29.25
CA THR A 130 -18.90 -11.50 28.56
C THR A 130 -19.80 -10.61 29.41
N VAL A 131 -19.40 -9.36 29.63
CA VAL A 131 -20.12 -8.38 30.42
C VAL A 131 -20.29 -7.12 29.60
N GLY A 132 -21.54 -6.70 29.42
CA GLY A 132 -21.91 -5.40 28.87
C GLY A 132 -22.52 -4.51 29.95
N VAL A 133 -22.13 -3.23 29.95
CA VAL A 133 -22.70 -2.19 30.80
C VAL A 133 -23.13 -1.03 29.93
N TRP A 134 -24.31 -0.50 30.21
CA TRP A 134 -24.83 0.74 29.64
C TRP A 134 -25.21 1.70 30.76
N VAL A 135 -24.94 2.99 30.54
CA VAL A 135 -25.37 4.10 31.37
C VAL A 135 -26.00 5.16 30.47
N GLY A 136 -27.19 5.63 30.85
CA GLY A 136 -27.95 6.66 30.16
C GLY A 136 -29.14 7.10 31.02
N ASN A 137 -29.77 8.21 30.64
CA ASN A 137 -31.01 8.64 31.27
C ASN A 137 -32.19 7.91 30.62
N ASN A 138 -33.11 7.37 31.44
CA ASN A 138 -34.27 6.61 30.94
C ASN A 138 -35.24 7.45 30.08
N ASP A 139 -35.18 8.77 30.19
CA ASP A 139 -35.97 9.73 29.40
C ASP A 139 -35.26 10.17 28.11
N ASN A 140 -34.14 9.52 27.76
CA ASN A 140 -33.27 9.84 26.63
C ASN A 140 -32.66 11.26 26.68
N SER A 141 -32.73 11.98 27.80
CA SER A 141 -32.05 13.27 27.95
C SER A 141 -30.53 13.07 27.94
N LYS A 142 -29.79 14.12 27.55
CA LYS A 142 -28.32 14.08 27.56
C LYS A 142 -27.82 13.87 28.99
N MET A 143 -26.81 13.00 29.15
CA MET A 143 -26.12 12.86 30.43
C MET A 143 -25.26 14.09 30.72
N ASN A 144 -24.83 14.24 31.98
CA ASN A 144 -23.81 15.22 32.33
C ASN A 144 -22.50 14.88 31.59
N PRO A 145 -21.90 15.81 30.83
CA PRO A 145 -20.67 15.54 30.07
C PRO A 145 -19.51 14.99 30.91
N LYS A 146 -19.46 15.31 32.21
CA LYS A 146 -18.43 14.79 33.14
C LYS A 146 -18.49 13.28 33.35
N ILE A 147 -19.60 12.63 33.02
CA ILE A 147 -19.78 11.18 33.16
C ILE A 147 -19.96 10.46 31.83
N ALA A 148 -19.96 11.19 30.71
CA ALA A 148 -20.23 10.67 29.37
C ALA A 148 -18.97 10.62 28.49
N SER A 149 -18.01 9.76 28.87
CA SER A 149 -16.77 9.50 28.14
C SER A 149 -16.46 8.00 28.12
N GLY A 150 -15.52 7.57 27.28
CA GLY A 150 -15.10 6.16 27.26
C GLY A 150 -14.53 5.66 28.60
N ALA A 151 -13.94 6.53 29.42
CA ALA A 151 -13.33 6.16 30.70
C ALA A 151 -14.27 6.28 31.91
N THR A 152 -15.38 7.00 31.79
CA THR A 152 -16.33 7.28 32.88
C THR A 152 -17.64 6.53 32.67
N GLY A 153 -18.62 6.72 33.55
CA GLY A 153 -19.97 6.14 33.40
C GLY A 153 -19.98 4.61 33.51
N ALA A 154 -20.01 3.92 32.38
CA ALA A 154 -20.09 2.47 32.26
C ALA A 154 -18.78 1.75 32.65
N SER A 155 -17.62 2.32 32.31
CA SER A 155 -16.32 1.66 32.50
C SER A 155 -15.99 1.32 33.97
N PRO A 156 -16.19 2.21 34.96
CA PRO A 156 -15.97 1.89 36.37
C PRO A 156 -16.90 0.78 36.91
N ILE A 157 -18.15 0.71 36.41
CA ILE A 157 -19.11 -0.33 36.80
C ILE A 157 -18.67 -1.67 36.22
N TRP A 158 -18.34 -1.69 34.92
CA TRP A 158 -17.81 -2.87 34.24
C TRP A 158 -16.55 -3.41 34.94
N TYR A 159 -15.61 -2.54 35.29
CA TYR A 159 -14.38 -2.89 35.99
C TYR A 159 -14.65 -3.62 37.31
N ARG A 160 -15.57 -3.10 38.13
CA ARG A 160 -15.94 -3.71 39.41
C ARG A 160 -16.56 -5.10 39.21
N ILE A 161 -17.46 -5.24 38.24
CA ILE A 161 -18.08 -6.52 37.90
C ILE A 161 -17.02 -7.54 37.47
N MET A 162 -16.14 -7.17 36.54
CA MET A 162 -15.09 -8.07 36.04
C MET A 162 -14.14 -8.50 37.16
N ARG A 163 -13.72 -7.59 38.06
CA ARG A 163 -12.87 -7.95 39.19
C ARG A 163 -13.48 -8.98 40.13
N GLU A 164 -14.79 -8.94 40.31
CA GLU A 164 -15.50 -9.93 41.12
C GLU A 164 -15.65 -11.26 40.36
N LEU A 165 -16.04 -11.21 39.09
CA LEU A 165 -16.24 -12.42 38.28
C LEU A 165 -14.93 -13.19 38.04
N LEU A 166 -13.81 -12.50 37.85
CA LEU A 166 -12.50 -13.11 37.60
C LEU A 166 -11.82 -13.69 38.85
N LYS A 167 -12.51 -13.68 40.00
CA LYS A 167 -12.18 -14.53 41.15
C LYS A 167 -12.65 -15.98 40.94
N LYS A 168 -13.64 -16.18 40.06
CA LYS A 168 -14.30 -17.48 39.81
C LYS A 168 -14.07 -18.00 38.39
N TYR A 169 -14.10 -17.12 37.40
CA TYR A 169 -13.98 -17.48 35.98
C TYR A 169 -12.57 -17.17 35.45
N ASP A 170 -12.11 -17.99 34.52
CA ASP A 170 -10.80 -17.81 33.91
C ASP A 170 -10.74 -16.55 33.04
N ASP A 171 -9.59 -15.89 33.08
CA ASP A 171 -9.26 -14.80 32.18
C ASP A 171 -8.56 -15.27 30.91
N GLY A 172 -8.14 -14.32 30.08
CA GLY A 172 -7.54 -14.59 28.78
C GLY A 172 -8.55 -14.54 27.64
N ILE A 173 -7.99 -14.41 26.44
CA ILE A 173 -8.71 -14.60 25.19
C ILE A 173 -8.56 -16.06 24.74
N MET A 174 -9.22 -16.43 23.65
CA MET A 174 -9.03 -17.75 23.04
C MET A 174 -7.57 -18.01 22.66
N ASP A 175 -7.18 -19.29 22.61
CA ASP A 175 -5.84 -19.68 22.17
C ASP A 175 -5.61 -19.28 20.71
N LYS A 176 -4.37 -18.91 20.38
CA LYS A 176 -3.97 -18.51 19.04
C LYS A 176 -4.17 -19.68 18.06
N PRO A 177 -5.01 -19.54 17.02
CA PRO A 177 -5.18 -20.58 16.01
C PRO A 177 -3.89 -20.87 15.24
N ASP A 178 -3.77 -22.09 14.70
CA ASP A 178 -2.59 -22.54 13.94
C ASP A 178 -2.34 -21.69 12.69
N LYS A 179 -3.42 -21.28 12.02
CA LYS A 179 -3.39 -20.44 10.83
C LYS A 179 -3.15 -18.96 11.11
N VAL A 180 -2.89 -18.59 12.37
CA VAL A 180 -2.46 -17.23 12.74
C VAL A 180 -0.97 -17.22 13.02
N LYS A 181 -0.23 -16.43 12.24
CA LYS A 181 1.23 -16.32 12.31
C LYS A 181 1.62 -14.91 12.73
N ALA A 182 2.68 -14.82 13.54
CA ALA A 182 3.30 -13.54 13.85
C ALA A 182 4.34 -13.20 12.78
N LEU A 183 4.35 -11.95 12.32
CA LEU A 183 5.36 -11.42 11.41
C LEU A 183 5.93 -10.12 11.99
N THR A 184 7.21 -9.86 11.69
CA THR A 184 7.79 -8.54 11.90
C THR A 184 7.42 -7.66 10.72
N ILE A 185 6.75 -6.54 10.99
CA ILE A 185 6.26 -5.59 10.00
C ILE A 185 6.79 -4.19 10.26
N ASP A 186 6.69 -3.30 9.26
CA ASP A 186 6.93 -1.87 9.45
C ASP A 186 5.87 -1.28 10.39
N ALA A 187 6.31 -0.81 11.56
CA ALA A 187 5.42 -0.26 12.58
C ALA A 187 4.85 1.11 12.21
N PHE A 188 5.39 1.75 11.16
CA PHE A 188 4.99 3.08 10.76
C PHE A 188 3.88 3.07 9.69
N LEU A 189 4.11 2.48 8.52
CA LEU A 189 3.12 2.46 7.41
C LEU A 189 2.57 1.06 7.11
N GLY A 190 2.94 0.05 7.90
CA GLY A 190 2.61 -1.35 7.64
C GLY A 190 3.37 -1.93 6.44
N GLY A 191 3.02 -3.16 6.06
CA GLY A 191 3.78 -3.90 5.05
C GLY A 191 5.01 -4.59 5.64
N LEU A 192 5.87 -5.14 4.77
CA LEU A 192 7.16 -5.70 5.18
C LEU A 192 8.09 -4.61 5.76
N PRO A 193 9.07 -4.97 6.60
CA PRO A 193 10.03 -4.03 7.16
C PRO A 193 10.71 -3.17 6.09
N LYS A 194 10.88 -1.88 6.37
CA LYS A 194 11.59 -0.91 5.53
C LYS A 194 12.79 -0.35 6.30
N ASP A 195 13.96 -0.39 5.68
CA ASP A 195 15.20 0.13 6.27
C ASP A 195 15.03 1.58 6.74
N GLY A 196 15.49 1.85 7.96
CA GLY A 196 15.39 3.17 8.59
C GLY A 196 14.07 3.45 9.31
N TYR A 197 13.12 2.51 9.35
CA TYR A 197 11.82 2.66 10.03
C TYR A 197 11.66 1.65 11.18
N PRO A 198 10.90 2.00 12.23
CA PRO A 198 10.66 1.10 13.36
C PRO A 198 9.87 -0.13 12.91
N THR A 199 10.11 -1.26 13.58
CA THR A 199 9.37 -2.50 13.33
C THR A 199 8.59 -2.94 14.55
N ARG A 200 7.56 -3.76 14.34
CA ARG A 200 6.83 -4.43 15.42
C ARG A 200 6.38 -5.82 14.99
N SER A 201 6.08 -6.68 15.96
CA SER A 201 5.42 -7.96 15.69
C SER A 201 3.91 -7.74 15.55
N GLU A 202 3.31 -8.36 14.53
CA GLU A 202 1.86 -8.32 14.29
C GLU A 202 1.35 -9.70 13.86
N TYR A 203 0.11 -10.02 14.22
CA TYR A 203 -0.54 -11.27 13.83
C TYR A 203 -1.30 -11.15 12.51
N TYR A 204 -1.12 -12.13 11.63
CA TYR A 204 -1.84 -12.26 10.37
C TYR A 204 -2.48 -13.63 10.25
N ILE A 205 -3.62 -13.68 9.57
CA ILE A 205 -4.18 -14.93 9.06
C ILE A 205 -3.28 -15.37 7.90
N GLU A 206 -2.90 -16.64 7.87
CA GLU A 206 -2.08 -17.20 6.80
C GLU A 206 -2.69 -16.91 5.42
N GLY A 207 -1.88 -16.32 4.54
CA GLY A 207 -2.27 -15.86 3.21
C GLY A 207 -2.74 -14.41 3.16
N SER A 208 -2.93 -13.74 4.31
CA SER A 208 -3.29 -12.31 4.40
C SER A 208 -2.13 -11.40 4.78
N GLU A 209 -0.95 -11.96 5.07
CA GLU A 209 0.26 -11.19 5.37
C GLU A 209 0.70 -10.29 4.20
N PRO A 210 1.31 -9.13 4.48
CA PRO A 210 1.87 -8.29 3.44
C PRO A 210 3.00 -9.01 2.69
N LYS A 211 3.06 -8.79 1.37
CA LYS A 211 4.10 -9.36 0.50
C LYS A 211 5.19 -8.38 0.12
N ASP A 212 4.95 -7.10 0.35
CA ASP A 212 5.83 -5.98 0.01
C ASP A 212 5.81 -4.94 1.14
N ILE A 213 6.75 -4.00 1.09
CA ILE A 213 6.71 -2.78 1.91
C ILE A 213 5.46 -1.94 1.58
N SER A 214 5.11 -0.98 2.45
CA SER A 214 3.98 -0.08 2.19
C SER A 214 4.08 0.59 0.82
N PRO A 215 2.99 0.62 0.03
CA PRO A 215 2.97 1.26 -1.29
C PRO A 215 3.15 2.77 -1.23
N TRP A 216 3.06 3.38 -0.04
CA TRP A 216 3.26 4.81 0.18
C TRP A 216 4.72 5.22 0.22
N TYR A 217 5.66 4.30 0.44
CA TYR A 217 7.08 4.59 0.23
C TYR A 217 7.36 4.71 -1.26
N LYS A 218 7.68 5.92 -1.72
CA LYS A 218 7.99 6.22 -3.12
C LYS A 218 9.42 6.69 -3.25
N LYS A 219 10.16 6.04 -4.13
CA LYS A 219 11.44 6.55 -4.61
C LYS A 219 11.18 7.41 -5.84
N ILE A 220 11.46 8.70 -5.75
CA ILE A 220 11.16 9.69 -6.79
C ILE A 220 12.48 10.23 -7.37
N LYS A 221 12.52 10.36 -8.70
CA LYS A 221 13.66 10.94 -9.43
C LYS A 221 13.54 12.46 -9.45
N ILE A 222 14.50 13.11 -8.83
CA ILE A 222 14.56 14.56 -8.64
C ILE A 222 15.65 15.14 -9.53
N SER A 223 15.34 16.23 -10.21
CA SER A 223 16.31 16.97 -11.02
C SER A 223 17.42 17.52 -10.12
N LYS A 224 18.67 17.24 -10.50
CA LYS A 224 19.84 17.84 -9.83
C LYS A 224 19.95 19.36 -10.06
N ALA A 225 19.25 19.89 -11.06
CA ALA A 225 19.34 21.31 -11.43
C ALA A 225 18.47 22.20 -10.54
N ASN A 226 17.27 21.75 -10.18
CA ASN A 226 16.28 22.60 -9.52
C ASN A 226 15.43 21.91 -8.44
N GLY A 227 15.66 20.63 -8.14
CA GLY A 227 14.92 19.91 -7.09
C GLY A 227 13.47 19.54 -7.46
N LYS A 228 13.03 19.81 -8.71
CA LYS A 228 11.73 19.39 -9.24
C LYS A 228 11.76 17.92 -9.69
N LEU A 229 10.63 17.36 -10.13
CA LEU A 229 10.61 16.02 -10.74
C LEU A 229 11.51 16.02 -11.98
N ALA A 230 12.43 15.07 -12.06
CA ALA A 230 13.32 14.95 -13.22
C ALA A 230 12.49 14.64 -14.48
N ASN A 231 12.71 15.40 -15.55
CA ASN A 231 12.06 15.12 -16.83
C ASN A 231 12.72 13.93 -17.56
N GLU A 232 12.11 13.47 -18.65
CA GLU A 232 12.62 12.29 -19.37
C GLU A 232 14.05 12.46 -19.90
N VAL A 233 14.45 13.67 -20.30
CA VAL A 233 15.79 13.97 -20.80
C VAL A 233 16.81 13.85 -19.67
N GLU A 234 16.52 14.44 -18.51
CA GLU A 234 17.36 14.34 -17.31
C GLU A 234 17.49 12.88 -16.84
N ILE A 235 16.38 12.12 -16.86
CA ILE A 235 16.39 10.70 -16.50
C ILE A 235 17.28 9.90 -17.44
N LYS A 236 17.24 10.19 -18.75
CA LYS A 236 18.04 9.48 -19.74
C LYS A 236 19.52 9.85 -19.72
N SER A 237 19.84 11.10 -19.42
CA SER A 237 21.22 11.58 -19.30
C SER A 237 21.86 11.26 -17.94
N GLY A 238 21.09 10.79 -16.95
CA GLY A 238 21.59 10.55 -15.59
C GLY A 238 21.69 11.82 -14.73
N ASN A 239 21.11 12.93 -15.20
CA ASN A 239 21.08 14.23 -14.52
C ASN A 239 19.95 14.33 -13.49
N TYR A 240 19.77 13.27 -12.71
CA TYR A 240 18.82 13.20 -11.61
C TYR A 240 19.46 12.53 -10.39
N GLU A 241 18.80 12.68 -9.26
CA GLU A 241 19.05 11.90 -8.04
C GLU A 241 17.76 11.19 -7.62
N GLU A 242 17.89 10.08 -6.88
CA GLU A 242 16.73 9.37 -6.33
C GLU A 242 16.57 9.72 -4.85
N LYS A 243 15.35 10.11 -4.45
CA LYS A 243 15.03 10.43 -3.06
C LYS A 243 13.78 9.67 -2.63
N ASP A 244 13.82 9.16 -1.40
CA ASP A 244 12.69 8.48 -0.78
C ASP A 244 11.70 9.53 -0.22
N PHE A 245 10.43 9.37 -0.55
CA PHE A 245 9.30 10.14 -0.05
C PHE A 245 8.20 9.20 0.47
N ILE A 246 7.31 9.74 1.28
CA ILE A 246 6.06 9.10 1.71
C ILE A 246 4.93 9.84 1.01
N VAL A 247 4.23 9.13 0.13
CA VAL A 247 3.13 9.67 -0.66
C VAL A 247 1.89 8.88 -0.32
N ILE A 248 1.10 9.43 0.60
CA ILE A 248 -0.19 8.85 1.01
C ILE A 248 -1.23 9.28 -0.01
N PHE A 249 -1.92 8.29 -0.57
CA PHE A 249 -3.02 8.51 -1.49
C PHE A 249 -4.23 7.72 -1.05
N GLU A 250 -5.40 8.36 -1.13
CA GLU A 250 -6.69 7.71 -0.91
C GLU A 250 -7.75 8.26 -1.87
N SER A 251 -8.66 7.37 -2.29
CA SER A 251 -9.81 7.75 -3.11
C SER A 251 -11.00 8.11 -2.22
N ASP A 252 -11.79 9.10 -2.62
CA ASP A 252 -13.06 9.44 -1.94
C ASP A 252 -14.21 8.70 -2.66
N PRO A 253 -14.65 7.53 -2.17
CA PRO A 253 -15.64 6.70 -2.86
C PRO A 253 -17.07 7.26 -2.79
N VAL A 254 -17.30 8.31 -1.99
CA VAL A 254 -18.62 8.91 -1.79
C VAL A 254 -18.74 10.31 -2.40
N SER A 255 -17.69 10.79 -3.06
CA SER A 255 -17.73 12.05 -3.79
C SER A 255 -18.73 12.01 -4.94
N THR A 256 -19.65 12.96 -4.96
CA THR A 256 -20.66 13.11 -6.03
C THR A 256 -20.40 14.31 -6.93
N ASP A 257 -19.37 15.11 -6.64
CA ASP A 257 -19.04 16.36 -7.33
C ASP A 257 -17.64 16.36 -7.96
N GLY A 258 -16.98 15.19 -8.00
CA GLY A 258 -15.65 15.02 -8.56
C GLY A 258 -14.50 15.53 -7.68
N LYS A 259 -14.80 16.07 -6.48
CA LYS A 259 -13.76 16.49 -5.53
C LYS A 259 -13.39 15.36 -4.59
N ASN A 260 -12.10 15.04 -4.49
CA ASN A 260 -11.58 14.06 -3.55
C ASN A 260 -11.23 14.75 -2.22
N ARG A 261 -12.21 14.86 -1.32
CA ARG A 261 -12.04 15.57 -0.03
C ARG A 261 -11.07 14.87 0.91
N TRP A 262 -10.98 13.54 0.81
CA TRP A 262 -10.08 12.74 1.63
C TRP A 262 -8.62 13.05 1.25
N GLN A 263 -8.32 13.10 -0.04
CA GLN A 263 -6.99 13.49 -0.52
C GLN A 263 -6.66 14.95 -0.21
N GLU A 264 -7.62 15.88 -0.31
CA GLU A 264 -7.41 17.28 0.08
C GLU A 264 -6.95 17.39 1.54
N ALA A 265 -7.59 16.67 2.46
CA ALA A 265 -7.21 16.63 3.87
C ALA A 265 -5.83 15.99 4.09
N ILE A 266 -5.53 14.89 3.40
CA ILE A 266 -4.21 14.24 3.44
C ILE A 266 -3.12 15.20 2.96
N ASN A 267 -3.33 15.89 1.84
CA ASN A 267 -2.39 16.86 1.29
C ASN A 267 -2.16 18.04 2.25
N ALA A 268 -3.23 18.55 2.87
CA ALA A 268 -3.14 19.63 3.85
C ALA A 268 -2.33 19.20 5.09
N TRP A 269 -2.55 17.98 5.59
CA TRP A 269 -1.77 17.40 6.68
C TRP A 269 -0.30 17.21 6.27
N ALA A 270 -0.03 16.62 5.10
CA ALA A 270 1.31 16.36 4.58
C ALA A 270 2.12 17.66 4.39
N GLY A 271 1.46 18.76 3.99
CA GLY A 271 2.05 20.09 3.90
C GLY A 271 2.57 20.65 5.24
N GLN A 272 2.10 20.12 6.37
CA GLN A 272 2.54 20.50 7.71
C GLN A 272 3.64 19.57 8.28
N GLN A 273 3.97 18.49 7.59
CA GLN A 273 4.97 17.52 8.03
C GLN A 273 6.39 17.86 7.53
N ASP A 274 7.36 16.97 7.76
CA ASP A 274 8.72 17.07 7.23
C ASP A 274 8.77 16.87 5.70
N ASP A 275 9.91 17.24 5.08
CA ASP A 275 10.13 17.21 3.63
C ASP A 275 9.86 15.84 2.98
N LYS A 276 10.01 14.74 3.71
CA LYS A 276 9.71 13.39 3.18
C LYS A 276 8.24 13.21 2.80
N PHE A 277 7.32 14.01 3.31
CA PHE A 277 5.90 14.00 2.94
C PHE A 277 5.54 15.02 1.86
N LYS A 278 6.52 15.80 1.39
CA LYS A 278 6.34 16.90 0.44
C LYS A 278 7.09 16.61 -0.85
N PRO A 279 6.69 15.56 -1.61
CA PRO A 279 7.30 15.30 -2.91
C PRO A 279 7.07 16.51 -3.82
N PRO A 280 8.05 16.89 -4.66
CA PRO A 280 7.81 17.89 -5.69
C PRO A 280 6.75 17.37 -6.67
N THR A 281 5.89 18.27 -7.12
CA THR A 281 4.79 17.96 -8.05
C THR A 281 5.03 18.51 -9.45
N GLU A 282 5.88 19.54 -9.55
CA GLU A 282 6.26 20.12 -10.83
C GLU A 282 7.39 19.32 -11.49
N THR A 283 7.32 19.19 -12.80
CA THR A 283 8.41 18.64 -13.62
C THR A 283 9.43 19.72 -13.97
N SER A 284 10.70 19.36 -13.90
CA SER A 284 11.84 20.22 -14.25
C SER A 284 11.79 20.60 -15.74
N ASP A 285 12.06 21.87 -16.01
CA ASP A 285 12.27 22.45 -17.34
C ASP A 285 13.75 22.50 -17.74
N ALA A 286 14.66 22.03 -16.89
CA ALA A 286 16.09 21.98 -17.18
C ALA A 286 16.37 20.99 -18.33
N SER A 287 17.26 21.40 -19.25
CA SER A 287 17.58 20.64 -20.47
C SER A 287 16.35 20.27 -21.30
N SER A 288 15.23 21.00 -21.16
CA SER A 288 13.97 20.69 -21.85
C SER A 288 14.06 20.79 -23.37
N ASP A 289 15.01 21.57 -23.87
CA ASP A 289 15.30 21.75 -25.29
C ASP A 289 16.26 20.69 -25.84
N SER A 290 16.84 19.84 -24.99
CA SER A 290 17.87 18.89 -25.39
C SER A 290 17.26 17.63 -26.02
N VAL A 291 18.00 17.04 -26.97
CA VAL A 291 17.61 15.80 -27.65
C VAL A 291 18.63 14.72 -27.29
N ILE A 292 18.17 13.59 -26.79
CA ILE A 292 19.01 12.43 -26.47
C ILE A 292 18.71 11.32 -27.44
N VAL A 293 19.74 10.83 -28.14
CA VAL A 293 19.65 9.67 -29.03
C VAL A 293 20.33 8.48 -28.35
N SER A 294 19.66 7.33 -28.33
CA SER A 294 20.22 6.10 -27.75
C SER A 294 20.04 4.93 -28.71
N ILE A 295 21.15 4.49 -29.30
CA ILE A 295 21.18 3.29 -30.15
C ILE A 295 21.23 2.05 -29.26
N LYS A 296 20.24 1.17 -29.40
CA LYS A 296 20.13 -0.11 -28.69
C LYS A 296 20.69 -1.28 -29.49
N SER A 297 20.55 -1.24 -30.80
CA SER A 297 21.03 -2.26 -31.73
C SER A 297 21.52 -1.60 -33.02
N PRO A 298 22.66 -2.02 -33.59
CA PRO A 298 23.63 -2.95 -33.00
C PRO A 298 24.28 -2.37 -31.73
N SER A 299 24.98 -3.21 -30.97
CA SER A 299 25.75 -2.75 -29.81
C SER A 299 27.08 -2.15 -30.27
N ASN A 300 27.55 -1.11 -29.57
CA ASN A 300 28.85 -0.51 -29.86
C ASN A 300 29.98 -1.54 -29.65
N GLN A 301 31.01 -1.47 -30.50
CA GLN A 301 32.20 -2.33 -30.49
C GLN A 301 31.86 -3.83 -30.58
N THR A 302 30.90 -4.18 -31.43
CA THR A 302 30.52 -5.58 -31.68
C THR A 302 30.71 -5.98 -33.13
N THR A 303 30.67 -7.28 -33.38
CA THR A 303 30.69 -7.85 -34.73
C THR A 303 29.32 -8.43 -35.07
N VAL A 304 28.78 -8.05 -36.22
CA VAL A 304 27.55 -8.58 -36.78
C VAL A 304 27.87 -9.47 -37.97
N THR A 305 27.12 -10.57 -38.12
CA THR A 305 27.31 -11.56 -39.18
C THR A 305 26.15 -11.63 -40.17
N SER A 306 25.02 -11.03 -39.82
CA SER A 306 23.86 -10.92 -40.70
C SER A 306 24.06 -9.74 -41.67
N GLY A 307 23.87 -10.00 -42.97
CA GLY A 307 23.80 -8.95 -43.98
C GLY A 307 22.56 -8.06 -43.84
N ASN A 308 21.53 -8.47 -43.10
CA ASN A 308 20.39 -7.63 -42.73
C ASN A 308 20.58 -7.15 -41.30
N LEU A 309 20.96 -5.89 -41.14
CA LEU A 309 21.19 -5.26 -39.84
C LEU A 309 19.90 -4.61 -39.33
N ASN A 310 19.42 -5.04 -38.17
CA ASN A 310 18.34 -4.36 -37.46
C ASN A 310 18.91 -3.24 -36.57
N ILE A 311 18.55 -2.00 -36.92
CA ILE A 311 18.83 -0.78 -36.19
C ILE A 311 17.65 -0.49 -35.28
N LYS A 312 17.90 -0.51 -33.96
CA LYS A 312 16.94 -0.07 -32.96
C LYS A 312 17.49 1.10 -32.19
N ALA A 313 16.76 2.21 -32.15
CA ALA A 313 17.14 3.36 -31.36
C ALA A 313 15.91 4.06 -30.78
N LYS A 314 16.12 4.73 -29.64
CA LYS A 314 15.12 5.58 -29.00
C LYS A 314 15.66 6.99 -28.88
N ILE A 315 14.83 7.96 -29.25
CA ILE A 315 15.11 9.38 -29.16
C ILE A 315 14.20 9.97 -28.09
N VAL A 316 14.77 10.74 -27.17
CA VAL A 316 14.05 11.43 -26.11
C VAL A 316 14.23 12.92 -26.28
N SER A 317 13.09 13.60 -26.45
CA SER A 317 12.95 15.05 -26.59
C SER A 317 11.58 15.43 -26.07
N LEU A 318 11.51 16.50 -25.26
CA LEU A 318 10.23 17.06 -24.79
C LEU A 318 9.52 17.82 -25.91
N ASP A 319 10.28 18.55 -26.72
CA ASP A 319 9.79 19.18 -27.96
C ASP A 319 9.66 18.13 -29.09
N LYS A 320 8.78 18.39 -30.06
CA LYS A 320 8.62 17.53 -31.24
C LYS A 320 9.91 17.51 -32.06
N LEU A 321 10.21 16.35 -32.65
CA LEU A 321 11.30 16.23 -33.60
C LEU A 321 10.89 16.82 -34.96
N LYS A 322 11.76 17.65 -35.51
CA LYS A 322 11.65 18.24 -36.85
C LYS A 322 12.32 17.33 -37.88
N SER A 323 13.43 16.70 -37.53
CA SER A 323 14.09 15.73 -38.40
C SER A 323 14.86 14.66 -37.64
N VAL A 324 14.93 13.47 -38.24
CA VAL A 324 15.74 12.35 -37.78
C VAL A 324 16.47 11.77 -38.98
N LYS A 325 17.76 11.48 -38.81
CA LYS A 325 18.64 10.99 -39.86
C LYS A 325 19.46 9.82 -39.35
N ILE A 326 19.57 8.78 -40.16
CA ILE A 326 20.53 7.70 -39.97
C ILE A 326 21.62 7.88 -41.02
N LYS A 327 22.87 7.86 -40.54
CA LYS A 327 24.06 7.87 -41.36
C LYS A 327 24.88 6.61 -41.12
N LEU A 328 25.44 6.09 -42.20
CA LEU A 328 26.37 4.97 -42.17
C LEU A 328 27.67 5.41 -42.84
N ASN A 329 28.78 5.38 -42.11
CA ASN A 329 30.09 5.90 -42.56
C ASN A 329 30.02 7.35 -43.09
N GLY A 330 29.18 8.17 -42.47
CA GLY A 330 28.96 9.57 -42.86
C GLY A 330 27.92 9.80 -43.96
N GLU A 331 27.52 8.76 -44.71
CA GLU A 331 26.50 8.85 -45.76
C GLU A 331 25.10 8.71 -45.17
N GLU A 332 24.17 9.59 -45.57
CA GLU A 332 22.76 9.51 -45.16
C GLU A 332 22.08 8.32 -45.86
N ILE A 333 21.59 7.36 -45.07
CA ILE A 333 20.90 6.17 -45.59
C ILE A 333 19.39 6.27 -45.46
N LYS A 334 18.89 7.01 -44.46
CA LYS A 334 17.47 7.20 -44.22
C LYS A 334 17.23 8.49 -43.44
N SER A 335 16.15 9.19 -43.77
CA SER A 335 15.74 10.38 -43.04
C SER A 335 14.22 10.51 -42.96
N TRP A 336 13.77 11.22 -41.93
CA TRP A 336 12.38 11.52 -41.65
C TRP A 336 12.27 12.98 -41.25
N ASN A 337 11.23 13.66 -41.73
CA ASN A 337 10.89 15.04 -41.37
C ASN A 337 9.59 15.03 -40.54
N GLU A 338 9.55 14.20 -39.52
CA GLU A 338 8.41 13.97 -38.63
C GLU A 338 8.89 13.67 -37.21
N ASP A 339 7.96 13.66 -36.25
CA ASP A 339 8.23 13.41 -34.83
C ASP A 339 8.51 11.92 -34.55
N LYS A 340 9.58 11.39 -35.14
CA LYS A 340 9.94 9.97 -35.08
C LYS A 340 10.84 9.67 -33.88
N LYS A 341 10.23 9.27 -32.75
CA LYS A 341 10.97 8.98 -31.49
C LYS A 341 11.52 7.56 -31.38
N ASP A 342 10.94 6.61 -32.11
CA ASP A 342 11.38 5.21 -32.13
C ASP A 342 11.81 4.78 -33.54
N ILE A 343 13.00 4.17 -33.60
CA ILE A 343 13.60 3.62 -34.81
C ILE A 343 13.65 2.10 -34.65
N ASP A 344 13.04 1.39 -35.60
CA ASP A 344 13.18 -0.06 -35.82
C ASP A 344 13.25 -0.24 -37.33
N GLU A 345 14.48 -0.33 -37.83
CA GLU A 345 14.77 -0.29 -39.26
C GLU A 345 15.73 -1.40 -39.64
N THR A 346 15.54 -1.98 -40.81
CA THR A 346 16.46 -2.99 -41.34
C THR A 346 17.17 -2.43 -42.55
N ILE A 347 18.50 -2.49 -42.53
CA ILE A 347 19.34 -2.10 -43.66
C ILE A 347 20.18 -3.29 -44.10
N SER A 348 20.49 -3.35 -45.40
CA SER A 348 21.37 -4.39 -45.95
C SER A 348 22.82 -3.90 -45.99
N LEU A 349 23.73 -4.73 -45.48
CA LEU A 349 25.18 -4.54 -45.51
C LEU A 349 25.75 -5.42 -46.63
N THR A 350 26.55 -4.82 -47.50
CA THR A 350 27.07 -5.48 -48.71
C THR A 350 28.58 -5.71 -48.68
N GLU A 351 29.32 -5.00 -47.84
CA GLU A 351 30.78 -5.02 -47.81
C GLU A 351 31.31 -5.39 -46.43
N GLU A 352 32.18 -6.39 -46.35
CA GLU A 352 32.80 -6.81 -45.09
C GLU A 352 33.81 -5.77 -44.58
N LYS A 353 33.37 -4.85 -43.73
CA LYS A 353 34.18 -3.78 -43.17
C LYS A 353 33.67 -3.32 -41.81
N VAL A 354 34.40 -2.39 -41.20
CA VAL A 354 33.92 -1.63 -40.03
C VAL A 354 32.95 -0.55 -40.50
N TYR A 355 31.81 -0.48 -39.84
CA TYR A 355 30.78 0.52 -40.05
C TYR A 355 30.66 1.43 -38.83
N GLU A 356 30.51 2.72 -39.11
CA GLU A 356 30.14 3.75 -38.15
C GLU A 356 28.68 4.13 -38.39
N LEU A 357 27.80 3.76 -37.46
CA LEU A 357 26.39 4.14 -37.49
C LEU A 357 26.20 5.37 -36.60
N GLN A 358 25.71 6.44 -37.21
CA GLN A 358 25.32 7.65 -36.50
C GLN A 358 23.83 7.90 -36.69
N ILE A 359 23.14 8.21 -35.61
CA ILE A 359 21.76 8.69 -35.66
C ILE A 359 21.74 10.11 -35.13
N ILE A 360 21.19 11.03 -35.90
CA ILE A 360 21.09 12.45 -35.59
C ILE A 360 19.60 12.82 -35.55
N ALA A 361 19.18 13.52 -34.52
CA ALA A 361 17.82 14.03 -34.38
C ALA A 361 17.85 15.52 -34.04
N VAL A 362 16.94 16.29 -34.63
CA VAL A 362 16.81 17.74 -34.42
C VAL A 362 15.36 18.04 -34.07
N ASN A 363 15.14 18.82 -33.00
CA ASN A 363 13.80 19.23 -32.59
C ASN A 363 13.36 20.57 -33.22
N GLU A 364 12.12 20.97 -32.95
CA GLU A 364 11.54 22.23 -33.46
C GLU A 364 12.24 23.50 -32.93
N LYS A 365 13.05 23.40 -31.88
CA LYS A 365 13.90 24.48 -31.37
C LYS A 365 15.31 24.48 -31.98
N ASP A 366 15.50 23.73 -33.06
CA ASP A 366 16.78 23.52 -33.77
C ASP A 366 17.91 22.98 -32.88
N LYS A 367 17.57 22.30 -31.79
CA LYS A 367 18.53 21.58 -30.96
C LYS A 367 18.76 20.18 -31.50
N GLN A 368 20.03 19.84 -31.64
CA GLN A 368 20.48 18.56 -32.16
C GLN A 368 20.95 17.64 -31.04
N GLY A 369 20.60 16.37 -31.14
CA GLY A 369 21.21 15.27 -30.41
C GLY A 369 21.67 14.20 -31.39
N ASP A 370 22.77 13.54 -31.09
CA ASP A 370 23.26 12.43 -31.90
C ASP A 370 23.87 11.31 -31.05
N SER A 371 23.96 10.14 -31.66
CA SER A 371 24.63 8.98 -31.08
C SER A 371 25.36 8.25 -32.20
N THR A 372 26.62 7.94 -31.95
CA THR A 372 27.48 7.23 -32.90
C THR A 372 28.00 5.95 -32.25
N ILE A 373 27.92 4.85 -32.98
CA ILE A 373 28.51 3.57 -32.60
C ILE A 373 29.34 2.99 -33.74
N LYS A 374 30.30 2.14 -33.39
CA LYS A 374 31.12 1.39 -34.35
C LYS A 374 30.84 -0.10 -34.21
N PHE A 375 30.72 -0.80 -35.32
CA PHE A 375 30.59 -2.26 -35.35
C PHE A 375 31.23 -2.82 -36.62
N GLY A 376 31.70 -4.06 -36.57
CA GLY A 376 32.25 -4.74 -37.75
C GLY A 376 31.22 -5.68 -38.39
N PHE A 377 31.13 -5.70 -39.72
CA PHE A 377 30.35 -6.70 -40.45
C PHE A 377 31.28 -7.78 -41.02
N ASN A 378 31.11 -9.03 -40.55
CA ASN A 378 32.02 -10.16 -40.83
C ASN A 378 33.51 -9.87 -40.55
N LYS A 379 33.81 -8.79 -39.83
CA LYS A 379 35.14 -8.37 -39.38
C LYS A 379 35.06 -7.93 -37.91
N PRO A 380 36.16 -8.02 -37.13
CA PRO A 380 36.26 -7.34 -35.86
C PRO A 380 35.95 -5.84 -35.98
N TRP A 381 35.37 -5.23 -34.95
CA TRP A 381 34.98 -3.81 -34.96
C TRP A 381 36.20 -2.87 -35.04
N ASP A 382 37.37 -3.37 -34.67
CA ASP A 382 38.68 -2.71 -34.67
C ASP A 382 39.55 -3.12 -35.87
N TYR A 383 38.96 -3.79 -36.87
CA TYR A 383 39.68 -4.24 -38.05
C TYR A 383 40.28 -3.04 -38.83
N ALA A 384 41.60 -3.01 -38.91
CA ALA A 384 42.36 -2.12 -39.78
C ALA A 384 42.86 -2.91 -41.00
N ALA A 385 42.64 -2.39 -42.21
CA ALA A 385 43.18 -3.00 -43.42
C ALA A 385 44.72 -3.03 -43.36
N PRO A 386 45.37 -4.15 -43.71
CA PRO A 386 46.83 -4.21 -43.75
C PRO A 386 47.37 -3.16 -44.72
N THR A 387 48.32 -2.35 -44.25
CA THR A 387 49.02 -1.37 -45.10
C THR A 387 49.69 -2.12 -46.25
N PRO A 388 49.50 -1.71 -47.52
CA PRO A 388 50.16 -2.35 -48.64
C PRO A 388 51.67 -2.25 -48.42
N THR A 389 52.31 -3.41 -48.21
CA THR A 389 53.77 -3.49 -48.20
C THR A 389 54.22 -3.25 -49.63
N LEU A 390 54.99 -2.20 -49.87
CA LEU A 390 55.60 -1.92 -51.17
C LEU A 390 56.44 -3.13 -51.58
N THR A 391 55.98 -3.87 -52.59
CA THR A 391 56.76 -4.94 -53.21
C THR A 391 57.93 -4.28 -53.94
N ILE A 392 59.12 -4.40 -53.40
CA ILE A 392 60.35 -3.95 -54.06
C ILE A 392 60.61 -4.91 -55.22
N THR A 393 60.44 -4.43 -56.46
CA THR A 393 60.80 -5.19 -57.67
C THR A 393 62.32 -5.46 -57.64
N PRO A 394 62.79 -6.72 -57.79
CA PRO A 394 64.22 -6.99 -57.86
C PRO A 394 64.83 -6.30 -59.08
N ILE A 395 65.90 -5.55 -58.85
CA ILE A 395 66.78 -5.04 -59.91
C ILE A 395 67.52 -6.26 -60.48
N PRO A 396 67.52 -6.50 -61.81
CA PRO A 396 68.31 -7.57 -62.40
C PRO A 396 69.80 -7.25 -62.26
N THR A 397 70.56 -8.18 -61.67
CA THR A 397 72.02 -8.13 -61.59
C THR A 397 72.62 -8.37 -62.98
N PRO A 398 73.57 -7.53 -63.47
CA PRO A 398 74.29 -7.82 -64.69
C PRO A 398 75.46 -8.79 -64.46
N GLU A 399 75.62 -9.66 -65.47
CA GLU A 399 76.62 -10.74 -65.74
C GLU A 399 76.55 -12.04 -64.93
#